data_AF-A0A7C0XLK7-F1
#
_entry.id   AF-A0A7C0XLK7-F1
#
_cell.length_a   1.000
_cell.length_b   1.000
_cell.length_c   1.000
_cell.angle_alpha   90.00
_cell.angle_beta   90.00
_cell.angle_gamma   90.00
#
_symmetry.space_group_name_H-M   'P 1'
#
loop_
_entity.id
_entity.type
_entity.pdbx_description
1 polymer ?
#
loop_
_entity_poly.entity_id
_entity_poly.type
_entity_poly.pdbx_seq_one_letter_code
_entity_poly.pdbx_strand_id
1 'polypeptide(L)' 'MLSSIPVKLDRLTKKTLDSELARIGMIAELDAVNLYEQLAAATENEDLKKVFMDIAKEEKTHFGEFQALLLKLDEEQVE' A
#
# COMPACT_ATOMS: atom_id res chain seq x y z
N MET A 1 1.03 6.82 8.46
CA MET A 1 1.74 5.69 9.09
C MET A 1 0.73 4.78 9.76
N LEU A 2 0.42 3.67 9.11
CA LEU A 2 -0.51 2.64 9.57
C LEU A 2 -0.02 2.08 10.91
N SER A 3 -0.52 2.65 12.00
CA SER A 3 -0.09 2.29 13.37
C SER A 3 -0.69 0.96 13.83
N SER A 4 -1.76 0.51 13.19
CA SER A 4 -2.43 -0.75 13.44
C SER A 4 -3.24 -1.19 12.22
N ILE A 5 -3.46 -2.50 12.09
CA ILE A 5 -4.29 -3.07 11.02
C ILE A 5 -5.76 -2.67 11.29
N PRO A 6 -6.46 -2.02 10.35
CA PRO A 6 -7.81 -1.48 10.59
C PRO A 6 -8.91 -2.56 10.60
N VAL A 7 -8.55 -3.84 10.57
CA VAL A 7 -9.47 -4.98 10.45
C VAL A 7 -9.12 -6.06 11.49
N LYS A 8 -10.15 -6.64 12.11
CA LYS A 8 -10.01 -7.78 13.03
C LYS A 8 -9.94 -9.09 12.25
N LEU A 9 -8.72 -9.52 11.90
CA LEU A 9 -8.47 -10.69 11.07
C LEU A 9 -9.07 -11.99 11.65
N ASP A 10 -9.14 -12.10 12.98
CA ASP A 10 -9.72 -13.24 13.71
C ASP A 10 -11.23 -13.41 13.48
N ARG A 11 -11.90 -12.40 12.93
CA ARG A 11 -13.34 -12.39 12.68
C ARG A 11 -13.71 -12.62 11.21
N LEU A 12 -12.71 -12.77 10.33
CA LEU A 12 -12.93 -12.95 8.91
C LEU A 12 -13.09 -14.42 8.54
N THR A 13 -13.93 -14.68 7.55
CA THR A 13 -13.99 -16.01 6.93
C THR A 13 -12.77 -16.20 6.04
N LYS A 14 -12.37 -17.45 5.77
CA LYS A 14 -11.32 -17.74 4.77
C LYS A 14 -11.62 -17.12 3.41
N LYS A 15 -12.90 -17.05 3.02
CA LYS A 15 -13.34 -16.47 1.74
C LYS A 15 -13.01 -14.98 1.63
N THR A 16 -13.10 -14.24 2.73
CA THR A 16 -12.88 -12.78 2.76
C THR A 16 -11.49 -12.40 3.27
N LEU A 17 -10.75 -13.34 3.86
CA LEU A 17 -9.45 -13.05 4.45
C LEU A 17 -8.44 -12.59 3.41
N ASP A 18 -8.35 -13.28 2.27
CA ASP A 18 -7.31 -12.99 1.26
C ASP A 18 -7.52 -11.62 0.59
N SER A 19 -8.77 -11.23 0.31
CA SER A 19 -9.07 -9.89 -0.24
C SER A 19 -8.77 -8.78 0.78
N GLU A 20 -9.07 -9.00 2.07
CA GLU A 20 -8.71 -8.06 3.13
C GLU A 20 -7.19 -7.95 3.33
N LEU A 21 -6.44 -9.05 3.21
CA LEU A 21 -4.98 -9.01 3.25
C LEU A 21 -4.40 -8.19 2.09
N ALA A 22 -4.96 -8.34 0.88
CA ALA A 22 -4.57 -7.52 -0.27
C ALA A 22 -4.88 -6.03 -0.03
N ARG A 23 -6.05 -5.70 0.52
CA ARG A 23 -6.43 -4.32 0.87
C ARG A 23 -5.50 -3.72 1.93
N ILE A 24 -5.12 -4.49 2.95
CA ILE A 24 -4.16 -4.05 3.98
C ILE A 24 -2.80 -3.75 3.35
N GLY A 25 -2.32 -4.61 2.44
CA GLY A 25 -1.11 -4.37 1.65
C GLY A 25 -1.21 -3.05 0.89
N MET A 26 -2.28 -2.85 0.11
CA MET A 26 -2.52 -1.60 -0.63
C MET A 26 -2.49 -0.35 0.26
N ILE A 27 -3.09 -0.39 1.45
CA ILE A 27 -3.08 0.76 2.37
C ILE A 27 -1.65 1.03 2.86
N ALA A 28 -0.88 -0.02 3.19
CA ALA A 28 0.51 0.13 3.61
C ALA A 28 1.37 0.78 2.51
N GLU A 29 1.21 0.32 1.26
CA GLU A 29 1.96 0.87 0.13
C GLU A 29 1.60 2.33 -0.15
N LEU A 30 0.32 2.72 -0.15
CA LEU A 30 -0.07 4.12 -0.35
C LEU A 30 0.43 5.04 0.77
N ASP A 31 0.44 4.55 2.00
CA ASP A 31 0.96 5.28 3.14
C ASP A 31 2.49 5.48 3.05
N ALA A 32 3.22 4.47 2.56
CA ALA A 32 4.64 4.57 2.26
C ALA A 32 4.93 5.55 1.12
N VAL A 33 4.16 5.51 0.02
CA VAL A 33 4.25 6.49 -1.07
C VAL A 33 4.11 7.91 -0.52
N ASN A 34 3.03 8.17 0.23
CA ASN A 34 2.77 9.49 0.80
C ASN A 34 3.89 9.93 1.76
N LEU A 35 4.39 9.02 2.60
CA LEU A 35 5.49 9.30 3.52
C LEU A 35 6.75 9.72 2.76
N TYR A 36 7.20 8.92 1.79
CA TYR A 36 8.46 9.19 1.11
C TYR A 36 8.38 10.43 0.22
N GLU A 37 7.24 10.69 -0.44
CA GLU A 37 7.06 11.95 -1.17
C GLU A 37 7.08 13.18 -0.24
N GLN A 38 6.51 13.09 0.97
CA GLN A 38 6.59 14.15 1.97
C GLN A 38 8.01 14.36 2.51
N LEU A 39 8.75 13.29 2.79
CA LEU A 39 10.14 13.36 3.23
C LEU A 39 11.05 13.95 2.13
N ALA A 40 10.82 13.58 0.87
CA ALA A 40 11.51 14.15 -0.28
C ALA A 40 11.25 15.65 -0.43
N ALA A 41 10.02 16.10 -0.18
CA ALA A 41 9.64 17.51 -0.21
C ALA A 41 10.22 18.32 0.97
N ALA A 42 10.45 17.68 2.12
CA ALA A 42 10.92 18.33 3.34
C ALA A 42 12.46 18.50 3.43
N THR A 43 13.22 17.71 2.66
CA THR A 43 14.69 17.72 2.72
C THR A 43 15.32 18.61 1.65
N GLU A 44 16.40 19.32 2.01
CA GLU A 44 17.26 20.05 1.07
C GLU A 44 18.42 19.18 0.54
N ASN A 45 18.64 17.99 1.12
CA ASN A 45 19.68 17.06 0.65
C ASN A 45 19.21 16.32 -0.61
N GLU A 46 19.90 16.55 -1.73
CA GLU A 46 19.55 16.00 -3.04
C GLU A 46 19.68 14.47 -3.13
N ASP A 47 20.63 13.85 -2.42
CA ASP A 47 20.77 12.40 -2.38
C ASP A 47 19.58 11.76 -1.66
N LEU A 48 19.16 12.33 -0.52
CA LEU A 48 17.97 11.87 0.20
C LEU A 48 16.71 12.05 -0.64
N LYS A 49 16.55 13.19 -1.30
CA LYS A 49 15.41 13.46 -2.19
C LYS A 49 15.31 12.39 -3.29
N LYS A 50 16.44 12.07 -3.93
CA LYS A 50 16.50 11.04 -4.97
C LYS A 50 16.09 9.68 -4.42
N VAL A 51 16.67 9.25 -3.30
CA VAL A 51 16.37 7.95 -2.68
C VAL A 51 14.89 7.85 -2.31
N PHE A 52 14.32 8.86 -1.63
CA PHE A 52 12.91 8.84 -1.26
C PHE A 52 11.98 8.81 -2.48
N MET A 53 12.28 9.59 -3.52
CA MET A 53 11.48 9.57 -4.74
C MET A 53 11.60 8.26 -5.53
N ASP A 54 12.74 7.58 -5.46
CA ASP A 54 12.91 6.27 -6.10
C ASP A 54 12.16 5.18 -5.31
N ILE A 55 12.26 5.16 -3.98
CA ILE A 55 11.47 4.25 -3.15
C ILE A 55 9.97 4.49 -3.37
N ALA A 56 9.51 5.74 -3.37
CA ALA A 56 8.09 6.05 -3.62
C ALA A 56 7.58 5.53 -4.98
N LYS A 57 8.44 5.38 -5.99
CA LYS A 57 8.06 4.75 -7.28
C LYS A 57 7.95 3.23 -7.16
N GLU A 58 8.84 2.60 -6.38
CA GLU A 58 8.78 1.15 -6.11
C GLU A 58 7.50 0.80 -5.36
N GLU A 59 7.11 1.57 -4.34
CA GLU A 59 5.88 1.30 -3.59
C GLU A 59 4.61 1.46 -4.45
N LYS A 60 4.62 2.36 -5.46
CA LYS A 60 3.53 2.44 -6.45
C LYS A 60 3.41 1.15 -7.28
N THR A 61 4.52 0.46 -7.52
CA THR A 61 4.52 -0.84 -8.21
C THR A 61 3.94 -1.91 -7.29
N HIS A 62 4.39 -1.98 -6.03
CA HIS A 62 3.84 -2.92 -5.04
C HIS A 62 2.33 -2.71 -4.82
N PHE A 63 1.87 -1.46 -4.77
CA PHE A 63 0.45 -1.13 -4.74
C PHE A 63 -0.31 -1.75 -5.93
N GLY A 64 0.24 -1.63 -7.14
CA GLY A 64 -0.32 -2.21 -8.35
C GLY A 64 -0.38 -3.74 -8.32
N GLU A 65 0.61 -4.40 -7.72
CA GLU A 65 0.62 -5.86 -7.54
C GLU A 65 -0.52 -6.32 -6.63
N PHE A 66 -0.73 -5.65 -5.49
CA PHE A 66 -1.87 -5.95 -4.61
C PHE A 66 -3.20 -5.62 -5.27
N GLN A 67 -3.31 -4.50 -5.99
CA GLN A 67 -4.52 -4.15 -6.73
C GLN A 67 -4.87 -5.22 -7.78
N ALA A 68 -3.89 -5.69 -8.56
CA ALA A 68 -4.08 -6.72 -9.55
C ALA A 68 -4.53 -8.06 -8.94
N LEU A 69 -4.10 -8.36 -7.71
CA LEU A 69 -4.57 -9.51 -6.96
C LEU A 69 -6.01 -9.29 -6.44
N LEU A 70 -6.31 -8.11 -5.89
CA LEU A 70 -7.63 -7.78 -5.35
C LEU A 70 -8.73 -7.88 -6.42
N LEU A 71 -8.46 -7.41 -7.64
CA LEU A 71 -9.38 -7.55 -8.79
C LEU A 71 -9.73 -9.02 -9.13
N LYS A 72 -8.92 -9.99 -8.71
CA LYS A 72 -9.20 -11.43 -8.89
C LYS A 72 -9.93 -12.04 -7.69
N LEU A 73 -9.82 -11.43 -6.52
CA LEU A 73 -10.32 -11.96 -5.25
C LEU A 73 -11.69 -11.40 -4.87
N ASP A 74 -12.07 -10.26 -5.43
CA ASP A 74 -13.30 -9.55 -5.08
C ASP A 74 -14.04 -9.08 -6.33
N GLU A 75 -15.18 -9.72 -6.63
CA GLU A 75 -15.97 -9.47 -7.84
C GLU A 75 -16.53 -8.05 -7.89
N GLU A 76 -16.83 -7.44 -6.74
CA GLU A 76 -17.34 -6.06 -6.65
C GLU A 76 -16.31 -5.02 -7.09
N GLN A 77 -15.02 -5.38 -7.17
CA GLN A 77 -13.96 -4.47 -7.63
C GLN A 77 -13.86 -4.36 -9.15
N VAL A 78 -14.56 -5.23 -9.88
CA VAL A 78 -14.54 -5.31 -11.35
C VAL A 78 -15.89 -4.92 -11.95
N GLU A 79 -16.95 -4.82 -11.14
CA GLU A 79 -18.29 -4.38 -11.52
C GLU A 79 -18.36 -2.86 -11.78
#